data_AF-A0A381PIB1-F1
#
_entry.id   AF-A0A381PIB1-F1
#
_cell.length_a   1.000
_cell.length_b   1.000
_cell.length_c   1.000
_cell.angle_alpha   90.00
_cell.angle_beta   90.00
_cell.angle_gamma   90.00
#
_symmetry.space_group_name_H-M   'P 1'
#
loop_
_entity.id
_entity.type
_entity.pdbx_description
1 polymer ?
#
loop_
_entity_poly.entity_id
_entity_poly.type
_entity_poly.pdbx_seq_one_letter_code
_entity_poly.pdbx_strand_id
1 'polypeptide(L)'
;MLISVVYSQQDMITSDPFPRWENDVINLLEEIDKNNEYTSANKNFVLKDIKQLTFDGDNGEAYFSSDVTQLIFQSKRSGNECDKLYTISIDGSNLKEFPIQDGAFTCAYYSLNDEFIFFSSTLDDGVECPEIYKHPNPRKYIWPLRNFEIYRWDGDNLKQLTNVPGYNAETTIHPTEKKVIFTSMRDGDIDLYEMDYNGNNVKRITTEFGYDGGAFYSPNGKNIVWRAWYPQNEEEIEKWSLNLKNRYIDAVPLDIYVAKRDGSNKKRLTSNGATNWAPSWHPDGSHIIFSSNMDDWREDYNAFGSNFELYIINIYTLKLTRLTHNDTFDSFPVISKDRKLIFSSNRNAENPRQTNIFIGILD
;
A
#
# COMPACT_ATOMS: atom_id res chain seq x y z
N MET A 1 -45.90 1.12 -1.80
CA MET A 1 -45.59 -0.31 -1.71
C MET A 1 -44.10 -0.43 -1.51
N LEU A 2 -43.70 -0.85 -0.30
CA LEU A 2 -42.32 -1.17 0.03
C LEU A 2 -41.90 -2.43 -0.71
N ILE A 3 -40.65 -2.48 -1.18
CA ILE A 3 -39.87 -3.72 -1.23
C ILE A 3 -38.49 -3.40 -0.66
N SER A 4 -38.36 -3.71 0.62
CA SER A 4 -37.14 -3.88 1.38
C SER A 4 -36.49 -5.22 1.00
N VAL A 5 -35.19 -5.23 0.70
CA VAL A 5 -34.38 -6.46 0.73
C VAL A 5 -33.50 -6.38 1.98
N VAL A 6 -33.96 -7.10 3.00
CA VAL A 6 -33.22 -7.43 4.22
C VAL A 6 -32.39 -8.67 3.90
N TYR A 7 -31.07 -8.61 4.09
CA TYR A 7 -30.28 -9.84 4.25
C TYR A 7 -30.33 -10.21 5.73
N SER A 8 -31.15 -11.21 6.07
CA SER A 8 -31.19 -11.81 7.40
C SER A 8 -30.04 -12.81 7.54
N GLN A 9 -29.16 -12.57 8.51
CA GLN A 9 -28.30 -13.60 9.08
C GLN A 9 -29.17 -14.62 9.83
N GLN A 10 -29.41 -15.78 9.23
CA GLN A 10 -29.51 -17.06 9.95
C GLN A 10 -29.54 -18.21 8.94
N ASP A 11 -28.84 -19.29 9.30
CA ASP A 11 -28.68 -20.57 8.59
C ASP A 11 -27.43 -20.73 7.71
N MET A 12 -26.26 -20.80 8.36
CA MET A 12 -25.19 -21.74 7.96
C MET A 12 -24.44 -22.23 9.21
N ILE A 13 -25.02 -23.20 9.91
CA ILE A 13 -24.25 -24.19 10.67
C ILE A 13 -24.41 -25.51 9.92
N THR A 14 -23.28 -26.21 9.78
CA THR A 14 -23.05 -27.54 9.16
C THR A 14 -22.71 -27.57 7.66
N SER A 15 -21.44 -27.26 7.35
CA SER A 15 -20.52 -28.21 6.71
C SER A 15 -19.14 -27.56 6.58
N ASP A 16 -18.18 -28.08 7.34
CA ASP A 16 -16.72 -27.97 7.19
C ASP A 16 -16.17 -27.12 6.01
N PRO A 17 -15.56 -25.93 6.25
CA PRO A 17 -14.97 -25.11 5.21
C PRO A 17 -13.43 -25.20 5.17
N PHE A 18 -12.85 -26.39 5.36
CA PHE A 18 -11.41 -26.59 5.12
C PHE A 18 -11.17 -27.26 3.76
N PRO A 19 -10.96 -26.49 2.66
CA PRO A 19 -10.42 -27.08 1.44
C PRO A 19 -8.98 -27.55 1.65
N ARG A 20 -8.61 -28.61 0.93
CA ARG A 20 -7.33 -29.33 0.96
C ARG A 20 -6.13 -28.47 0.49
N TRP A 21 -5.57 -27.64 1.37
CA TRP A 21 -4.33 -26.88 1.08
C TRP A 21 -3.17 -27.15 2.06
N GLU A 22 -3.36 -28.00 3.08
CA GLU A 22 -2.27 -28.34 4.02
C GLU A 22 -1.13 -29.16 3.38
N ASN A 23 -1.37 -29.87 2.28
CA ASN A 23 -0.33 -30.74 1.69
C ASN A 23 0.69 -29.98 0.83
N ASP A 24 0.34 -28.81 0.27
CA ASP A 24 1.27 -27.98 -0.49
C ASP A 24 2.14 -27.10 0.44
N VAL A 25 1.74 -26.95 1.69
CA VAL A 25 2.54 -26.30 2.75
C VAL A 25 3.69 -27.20 3.18
N ILE A 26 3.50 -28.52 3.18
CA ILE A 26 4.48 -29.49 3.73
C ILE A 26 5.67 -29.68 2.79
N ASN A 27 5.48 -29.72 1.47
CA ASN A 27 6.57 -30.01 0.53
C ASN A 27 7.58 -28.85 0.37
N LEU A 28 7.22 -27.61 0.77
CA LEU A 28 8.15 -26.47 0.75
C LEU A 28 8.94 -26.32 2.05
N LEU A 29 8.46 -26.91 3.16
CA LEU A 29 9.22 -26.95 4.41
C LEU A 29 10.54 -27.72 4.20
N GLU A 30 10.57 -28.79 3.40
CA GLU A 30 11.80 -29.58 3.22
C GLU A 30 12.92 -28.87 2.41
N GLU A 31 12.62 -27.86 1.60
CA GLU A 31 13.65 -27.11 0.85
C GLU A 31 14.07 -25.78 1.51
N ILE A 32 13.23 -25.19 2.36
CA ILE A 32 13.53 -23.95 3.08
C ILE A 32 14.13 -24.24 4.47
N ASP A 33 13.93 -25.43 5.02
CA ASP A 33 14.18 -25.77 6.43
C ASP A 33 15.40 -26.69 6.67
N LYS A 34 16.51 -26.47 5.97
CA LYS A 34 17.79 -27.13 6.33
C LYS A 34 18.78 -26.26 7.08
N ASN A 35 18.55 -24.93 7.19
CA ASN A 35 19.55 -24.03 7.78
C ASN A 35 19.01 -22.88 8.65
N ASN A 36 17.70 -22.77 8.92
CA ASN A 36 17.21 -21.72 9.81
C ASN A 36 16.30 -22.30 10.89
N GLU A 37 16.84 -22.41 12.10
CA GLU A 37 16.05 -22.43 13.33
C GLU A 37 15.25 -21.10 13.46
N TYR A 38 14.19 -20.91 12.67
CA TYR A 38 13.18 -19.92 12.99
C TYR A 38 12.30 -20.53 14.07
N THR A 39 12.75 -20.39 15.33
CA THR A 39 11.94 -20.65 16.50
C THR A 39 10.62 -19.90 16.33
N SER A 40 9.55 -20.67 16.16
CA SER A 40 8.14 -20.32 16.22
C SER A 40 7.71 -19.83 17.62
N ALA A 41 8.59 -19.10 18.30
CA ALA A 41 8.23 -18.39 19.51
C ALA A 41 7.11 -17.40 19.13
N ASN A 42 5.96 -17.54 19.78
CA ASN A 42 4.83 -16.64 19.69
C ASN A 42 5.30 -15.21 20.04
N LYS A 43 5.85 -14.47 19.07
CA LYS A 43 6.11 -13.04 19.22
C LYS A 43 4.75 -12.36 19.36
N ASN A 44 4.59 -11.63 20.45
CA ASN A 44 3.43 -10.77 20.67
C ASN A 44 3.89 -9.36 20.34
N PHE A 45 3.48 -8.87 19.18
CA PHE A 45 3.81 -7.52 18.74
C PHE A 45 2.90 -6.51 19.42
N VAL A 46 3.49 -5.44 19.93
CA VAL A 46 2.74 -4.32 20.54
C VAL A 46 3.28 -3.01 20.03
N LEU A 47 2.40 -2.14 19.53
CA LEU A 47 2.73 -0.77 19.15
C LEU A 47 2.69 0.13 20.40
N LYS A 48 3.81 0.79 20.69
CA LYS A 48 3.99 1.66 21.85
C LYS A 48 4.54 3.03 21.45
N ASP A 49 4.57 3.95 22.41
CA ASP A 49 5.21 5.27 22.30
C ASP A 49 4.72 6.07 21.09
N ILE A 50 3.43 5.97 20.79
CA ILE A 50 2.81 6.63 19.64
C ILE A 50 2.83 8.14 19.82
N LYS A 51 3.40 8.83 18.84
CA LYS A 51 3.50 10.29 18.76
C LYS A 51 2.95 10.79 17.42
N GLN A 52 2.15 11.85 17.47
CA GLN A 52 1.67 12.58 16.30
C GLN A 52 2.76 13.52 15.75
N LEU A 53 2.96 13.53 14.43
CA LEU A 53 3.96 14.35 13.74
C LEU A 53 3.35 15.50 12.93
N THR A 54 2.16 15.31 12.37
CA THR A 54 1.44 16.36 11.63
C THR A 54 0.12 16.71 12.30
N PHE A 55 -0.33 17.96 12.12
CA PHE A 55 -1.50 18.51 12.80
C PHE A 55 -2.43 19.26 11.84
N ASP A 56 -2.16 19.20 10.54
CA ASP A 56 -2.93 19.89 9.50
C ASP A 56 -2.80 19.14 8.16
N GLY A 57 -3.70 19.46 7.23
CA GLY A 57 -3.83 18.85 5.93
C GLY A 57 -4.48 17.47 5.95
N ASP A 58 -4.61 16.90 4.77
CA ASP A 58 -4.91 15.48 4.56
C ASP A 58 -3.59 14.81 4.17
N ASN A 59 -3.04 13.96 5.03
CA ASN A 59 -1.72 13.35 4.88
C ASN A 59 -1.84 11.87 4.55
N GLY A 60 -1.16 11.42 3.50
CA GLY A 60 -1.07 10.01 3.13
C GLY A 60 0.37 9.55 3.04
N GLU A 61 0.57 8.23 3.13
CA GLU A 61 1.79 7.52 2.73
C GLU A 61 3.11 8.24 3.06
N ALA A 62 3.67 7.94 4.23
CA ALA A 62 4.96 8.45 4.65
C ALA A 62 6.05 7.37 4.55
N TYR A 63 7.27 7.78 4.20
CA TYR A 63 8.41 6.88 3.97
C TYR A 63 9.68 7.45 4.60
N PHE A 64 10.45 6.60 5.26
CA PHE A 64 11.69 6.98 5.94
C PHE A 64 12.84 7.25 4.97
N SER A 65 13.70 8.21 5.32
CA SER A 65 15.09 8.26 4.84
C SER A 65 15.89 7.04 5.31
N SER A 66 16.98 6.70 4.63
CA SER A 66 17.81 5.52 4.93
C SER A 66 18.41 5.53 6.34
N ASP A 67 18.66 6.72 6.88
CA ASP A 67 19.16 6.96 8.24
C ASP A 67 18.06 7.08 9.30
N VAL A 68 16.78 7.03 8.90
CA VAL A 68 15.59 7.11 9.77
C VAL A 68 15.53 8.43 10.54
N THR A 69 15.96 9.55 9.94
CA THR A 69 15.90 10.89 10.55
C THR A 69 14.82 11.78 9.95
N GLN A 70 14.41 11.51 8.71
CA GLN A 70 13.39 12.27 7.98
C GLN A 70 12.34 11.35 7.36
N LEU A 71 11.20 11.94 7.06
CA LEU A 71 10.12 11.34 6.30
C LEU A 71 9.87 12.18 5.05
N ILE A 72 9.48 11.53 3.96
CA ILE A 72 8.79 12.13 2.82
C ILE A 72 7.38 11.58 2.75
N PHE A 73 6.40 12.41 2.44
CA PHE A 73 5.00 12.01 2.40
C PHE A 73 4.19 12.92 1.48
N GLN A 74 2.99 12.46 1.11
CA GLN A 74 2.06 13.24 0.30
C GLN A 74 1.01 13.93 1.17
N SER A 75 0.65 15.15 0.80
CA SER A 75 -0.43 15.85 1.49
C SER A 75 -1.17 16.83 0.61
N LYS A 76 -2.48 16.91 0.84
CA LYS A 76 -3.31 18.03 0.43
C LYS A 76 -3.42 19.01 1.59
N ARG A 77 -2.76 20.15 1.47
CA ARG A 77 -2.73 21.22 2.48
C ARG A 77 -2.58 22.58 1.82
N SER A 78 -2.68 23.65 2.61
CA SER A 78 -2.46 25.03 2.13
C SER A 78 -3.33 25.43 0.93
N GLY A 79 -4.51 24.81 0.78
CA GLY A 79 -5.44 25.08 -0.33
C GLY A 79 -5.10 24.38 -1.64
N ASN A 80 -4.08 23.52 -1.70
CA ASN A 80 -3.74 22.75 -2.90
C ASN A 80 -4.95 21.92 -3.38
N GLU A 81 -5.15 21.84 -4.70
CA GLU A 81 -6.29 21.08 -5.27
C GLU A 81 -6.03 19.56 -5.29
N CYS A 82 -4.76 19.17 -5.35
CA CYS A 82 -4.26 17.79 -5.36
C CYS A 82 -3.06 17.62 -4.42
N ASP A 83 -2.66 16.37 -4.21
CA ASP A 83 -1.54 16.02 -3.33
C ASP A 83 -0.21 16.56 -3.86
N LYS A 84 0.56 17.16 -2.95
CA LYS A 84 1.96 17.57 -3.13
C LYS A 84 2.84 16.80 -2.17
N LEU A 85 4.17 16.86 -2.36
CA LEU A 85 5.12 16.19 -1.48
C LEU A 85 5.65 17.14 -0.40
N TYR A 86 5.92 16.58 0.76
CA TYR A 86 6.48 17.28 1.91
C TYR A 86 7.54 16.41 2.59
N THR A 87 8.51 17.05 3.22
CA THR A 87 9.47 16.38 4.11
C THR A 87 9.32 16.88 5.54
N ILE A 88 9.56 16.02 6.52
CA ILE A 88 9.51 16.34 7.95
C ILE A 88 10.55 15.53 8.72
N SER A 89 11.12 16.08 9.79
CA SER A 89 11.99 15.31 10.70
C SER A 89 11.14 14.35 11.55
N ILE A 90 11.70 13.20 11.94
CA ILE A 90 10.95 12.20 12.74
C ILE A 90 10.56 12.69 14.15
N ASP A 91 11.11 13.82 14.59
CA ASP A 91 10.70 14.50 15.83
C ASP A 91 9.51 15.47 15.63
N GLY A 92 9.02 15.61 14.39
CA GLY A 92 7.93 16.51 14.00
C GLY A 92 8.38 17.92 13.61
N SER A 93 9.69 18.21 13.66
CA SER A 93 10.23 19.51 13.27
C SER A 93 10.56 19.59 11.77
N ASN A 94 10.94 20.79 11.31
CA ASN A 94 11.44 21.03 9.96
C ASN A 94 10.51 20.55 8.82
N LEU A 95 9.21 20.67 9.01
CA LEU A 95 8.24 20.42 7.95
C LEU A 95 8.46 21.40 6.78
N LYS A 96 8.68 20.87 5.58
CA LYS A 96 8.94 21.64 4.36
C LYS A 96 8.17 21.06 3.18
N GLU A 97 7.71 21.94 2.30
CA GLU A 97 7.20 21.53 0.99
C GLU A 97 8.34 21.11 0.08
N PHE A 98 8.09 20.11 -0.74
CA PHE A 98 9.07 19.63 -1.70
C PHE A 98 9.31 20.69 -2.80
N PRO A 99 10.54 20.84 -3.32
CA PRO A 99 10.85 21.90 -4.28
C PRO A 99 10.12 21.79 -5.62
N ILE A 100 9.73 20.58 -6.02
CA ILE A 100 9.03 20.31 -7.28
C ILE A 100 7.53 20.20 -6.97
N GLN A 101 6.72 21.04 -7.62
CA GLN A 101 5.33 21.25 -7.23
C GLN A 101 4.31 21.20 -8.38
N ASP A 102 4.75 21.18 -9.63
CA ASP A 102 3.88 21.17 -10.80
C ASP A 102 3.14 19.82 -10.91
N GLY A 103 1.83 19.84 -11.15
CA GLY A 103 1.01 18.64 -11.26
C GLY A 103 0.65 17.97 -9.92
N ALA A 104 0.09 16.77 -9.96
CA ALA A 104 -0.20 15.97 -8.77
C ALA A 104 0.96 15.04 -8.44
N PHE A 105 1.11 14.66 -7.17
CA PHE A 105 2.17 13.76 -6.70
C PHE A 105 1.64 12.59 -5.90
N THR A 106 2.36 11.47 -5.89
CA THR A 106 2.06 10.30 -5.06
C THR A 106 3.31 9.44 -4.84
N CYS A 107 3.28 8.59 -3.80
CA CYS A 107 4.19 7.46 -3.60
C CYS A 107 5.68 7.83 -3.71
N ALA A 108 6.11 8.83 -2.95
CA ALA A 108 7.51 9.25 -2.93
C ALA A 108 8.37 8.35 -2.03
N TYR A 109 9.59 8.01 -2.43
CA TYR A 109 10.44 7.07 -1.72
C TYR A 109 11.93 7.44 -1.84
N TYR A 110 12.68 7.35 -0.74
CA TYR A 110 14.12 7.58 -0.74
C TYR A 110 14.90 6.39 -1.31
N SER A 111 15.86 6.67 -2.19
CA SER A 111 16.82 5.68 -2.66
C SER A 111 17.65 5.06 -1.52
N LEU A 112 18.37 3.97 -1.81
CA LEU A 112 19.16 3.23 -0.83
C LEU A 112 20.07 4.04 0.10
N ASN A 113 20.66 5.11 -0.43
CA ASN A 113 21.60 5.97 0.28
C ASN A 113 21.12 7.43 0.31
N ASP A 114 19.81 7.64 0.11
CA ASP A 114 19.18 8.97 0.02
C ASP A 114 19.77 9.90 -1.08
N GLU A 115 20.56 9.35 -2.01
CA GLU A 115 21.11 10.07 -3.18
C GLU A 115 20.01 10.58 -4.10
N PHE A 116 18.91 9.82 -4.20
CA PHE A 116 17.73 10.19 -4.98
C PHE A 116 16.45 10.07 -4.17
N ILE A 117 15.47 10.87 -4.58
CA ILE A 117 14.07 10.68 -4.24
C ILE A 117 13.34 10.25 -5.52
N PHE A 118 12.64 9.12 -5.45
CA PHE A 118 11.74 8.65 -6.47
C PHE A 118 10.33 9.10 -6.12
N PHE A 119 9.52 9.45 -7.11
CA PHE A 119 8.10 9.78 -6.90
C PHE A 119 7.33 9.65 -8.19
N SER A 120 6.01 9.53 -8.09
CA SER A 120 5.14 9.60 -9.25
C SER A 120 4.44 10.93 -9.33
N SER A 121 4.37 11.46 -10.55
CA SER A 121 3.78 12.77 -10.77
C SER A 121 3.15 12.92 -12.16
N THR A 122 2.24 13.86 -12.29
CA THR A 122 1.64 14.29 -13.56
C THR A 122 2.32 15.54 -14.11
N LEU A 123 3.60 15.76 -13.76
CA LEU A 123 4.42 16.87 -14.24
C LEU A 123 4.37 17.05 -15.76
N ASP A 124 4.36 15.95 -16.53
CA ASP A 124 4.29 15.98 -17.99
C ASP A 124 2.93 16.48 -18.53
N ASP A 125 1.86 16.36 -17.75
CA ASP A 125 0.54 16.89 -18.10
C ASP A 125 0.46 18.42 -17.92
N GLY A 126 1.37 19.01 -17.14
CA GLY A 126 1.48 20.45 -16.88
C GLY A 126 1.46 20.83 -15.40
N VAL A 127 1.41 22.15 -15.16
CA VAL A 127 1.48 22.76 -13.82
C VAL A 127 0.23 22.46 -12.98
N GLU A 128 -0.92 22.40 -13.63
CA GLU A 128 -2.21 22.27 -12.97
C GLU A 128 -2.47 20.86 -12.44
N CYS A 129 -3.28 20.76 -11.38
CA CYS A 129 -3.78 19.48 -10.92
C CYS A 129 -4.72 18.88 -11.99
N PRO A 130 -4.40 17.71 -12.57
CA PRO A 130 -5.20 17.17 -13.67
C PRO A 130 -6.61 16.80 -13.18
N GLU A 131 -7.59 17.01 -14.06
CA GLU A 131 -8.94 16.54 -13.83
C GLU A 131 -8.94 15.02 -13.66
N ILE A 132 -9.67 14.55 -12.65
CA ILE A 132 -9.90 13.14 -12.41
C ILE A 132 -11.31 12.75 -12.83
N TYR A 133 -11.48 11.51 -13.25
CA TYR A 133 -12.81 10.94 -13.40
C TYR A 133 -13.57 11.07 -12.07
N LYS A 134 -14.80 11.59 -12.14
CA LYS A 134 -15.70 11.71 -11.00
C LYS A 134 -16.85 10.74 -11.19
N HIS A 135 -16.95 9.75 -10.30
CA HIS A 135 -18.03 8.76 -10.38
C HIS A 135 -19.40 9.45 -10.22
N PRO A 136 -20.42 9.09 -11.02
CA PRO A 136 -21.75 9.73 -10.96
C PRO A 136 -22.43 9.63 -9.59
N ASN A 137 -22.16 8.56 -8.85
CA ASN A 137 -22.51 8.46 -7.44
C ASN A 137 -21.38 9.07 -6.58
N PRO A 138 -21.58 10.25 -5.96
CA PRO A 138 -20.54 10.94 -5.19
C PRO A 138 -20.22 10.26 -3.84
N ARG A 139 -21.02 9.28 -3.41
CA ARG A 139 -20.76 8.49 -2.20
C ARG A 139 -19.85 7.30 -2.45
N LYS A 140 -19.61 6.95 -3.71
CA LYS A 140 -18.76 5.82 -4.07
C LYS A 140 -17.30 6.28 -4.05
N TYR A 141 -16.50 5.67 -3.18
CA TYR A 141 -15.06 5.83 -3.24
C TYR A 141 -14.53 5.20 -4.53
N ILE A 142 -13.72 5.98 -5.25
CA ILE A 142 -12.95 5.52 -6.39
C ILE A 142 -11.52 6.02 -6.22
N TRP A 143 -10.58 5.24 -6.72
CA TRP A 143 -9.22 5.68 -6.87
C TRP A 143 -8.94 6.05 -8.33
N PRO A 144 -8.78 7.34 -8.65
CA PRO A 144 -8.54 7.75 -10.03
C PRO A 144 -7.13 7.36 -10.51
N LEU A 145 -7.07 6.76 -11.69
CA LEU A 145 -5.85 6.39 -12.39
C LEU A 145 -5.35 7.58 -13.22
N ARG A 146 -4.72 8.52 -12.52
CA ARG A 146 -4.04 9.68 -13.14
C ARG A 146 -2.94 9.24 -14.09
N ASN A 147 -2.55 10.13 -15.00
CA ASN A 147 -1.45 9.90 -15.94
C ASN A 147 -0.09 10.06 -15.24
N PHE A 148 0.14 9.22 -14.23
CA PHE A 148 1.36 9.30 -13.45
C PHE A 148 2.53 8.71 -14.22
N GLU A 149 3.63 9.45 -14.21
CA GLU A 149 4.95 8.98 -14.62
C GLU A 149 5.89 8.96 -13.41
N ILE A 150 6.87 8.08 -13.44
CA ILE A 150 7.86 7.93 -12.37
C ILE A 150 9.03 8.87 -12.65
N TYR A 151 9.39 9.65 -11.66
CA TYR A 151 10.51 10.58 -11.68
C TYR A 151 11.54 10.21 -10.61
N ARG A 152 12.77 10.64 -10.85
CA ARG A 152 13.90 10.56 -9.93
C ARG A 152 14.56 11.93 -9.85
N TRP A 153 14.77 12.41 -8.63
CA TRP A 153 15.40 13.69 -8.35
C TRP A 153 16.60 13.54 -7.42
N ASP A 154 17.69 14.26 -7.69
CA ASP A 154 18.94 14.20 -6.93
C ASP A 154 19.23 15.47 -6.10
N GLY A 155 18.32 16.44 -6.09
CA GLY A 155 18.53 17.77 -5.51
C GLY A 155 18.57 18.88 -6.56
N ASP A 156 19.14 18.59 -7.73
CA ASP A 156 19.41 19.56 -8.79
C ASP A 156 18.79 19.16 -10.13
N ASN A 157 18.80 17.85 -10.44
CA ASN A 157 18.36 17.29 -11.70
C ASN A 157 17.14 16.39 -11.50
N LEU A 158 16.12 16.66 -12.30
CA LEU A 158 14.94 15.83 -12.43
C LEU A 158 15.07 14.93 -13.65
N LYS A 159 14.84 13.63 -13.48
CA LYS A 159 14.78 12.67 -14.58
C LYS A 159 13.47 11.92 -14.56
N GLN A 160 12.73 11.98 -15.66
CA GLN A 160 11.60 11.09 -15.93
C GLN A 160 12.09 9.70 -16.33
N LEU A 161 11.55 8.65 -15.72
CA LEU A 161 11.97 7.26 -15.89
C LEU A 161 10.99 6.43 -16.70
N THR A 162 9.73 6.83 -16.73
CA THR A 162 8.68 6.18 -17.54
C THR A 162 8.04 7.20 -18.47
N ASN A 163 7.54 6.72 -19.61
CA ASN A 163 6.76 7.51 -20.54
C ASN A 163 5.80 6.57 -21.26
N VAL A 164 4.80 6.11 -20.52
CA VAL A 164 3.80 5.17 -21.02
C VAL A 164 2.44 5.63 -20.53
N PRO A 165 1.48 5.94 -21.43
CA PRO A 165 0.18 6.45 -21.06
C PRO A 165 -0.49 5.60 -19.99
N GLY A 166 -1.05 6.25 -18.97
CA GLY A 166 -1.77 5.60 -17.90
C GLY A 166 -1.09 5.79 -16.54
N TYR A 167 -1.21 4.78 -15.69
CA TYR A 167 -0.78 4.87 -14.30
C TYR A 167 0.58 4.20 -14.15
N ASN A 168 1.63 4.96 -13.80
CA ASN A 168 2.94 4.43 -13.38
C ASN A 168 3.27 4.99 -11.99
N ALA A 169 3.05 4.20 -10.95
CA ALA A 169 3.21 4.67 -9.58
C ALA A 169 3.54 3.59 -8.55
N GLU A 170 3.42 3.94 -7.27
CA GLU A 170 3.66 3.04 -6.14
C GLU A 170 5.08 2.46 -6.14
N THR A 171 6.06 3.32 -6.40
CA THR A 171 7.47 2.91 -6.52
C THR A 171 8.08 2.64 -5.14
N THR A 172 8.71 1.48 -4.97
CA THR A 172 9.54 1.17 -3.79
C THR A 172 10.92 0.65 -4.19
N ILE A 173 11.86 0.69 -3.25
CA ILE A 173 13.29 0.53 -3.52
C ILE A 173 13.80 -0.85 -3.08
N HIS A 174 14.59 -1.52 -3.92
CA HIS A 174 15.29 -2.75 -3.55
C HIS A 174 16.33 -2.47 -2.46
N PRO A 175 16.42 -3.25 -1.36
CA PRO A 175 17.22 -2.91 -0.17
C PRO A 175 18.74 -3.00 -0.33
N THR A 176 19.23 -3.50 -1.46
CA THR A 176 20.68 -3.67 -1.72
C THR A 176 21.12 -3.41 -3.16
N GLU A 177 20.19 -3.20 -4.10
CA GLU A 177 20.48 -3.04 -5.52
C GLU A 177 19.86 -1.73 -6.02
N LYS A 178 20.47 -1.08 -7.01
CA LYS A 178 19.94 0.17 -7.61
C LYS A 178 18.75 -0.14 -8.54
N LYS A 179 17.67 -0.65 -7.96
CA LYS A 179 16.44 -1.09 -8.62
C LYS A 179 15.20 -0.66 -7.86
N VAL A 180 14.12 -0.51 -8.60
CA VAL A 180 12.81 -0.14 -8.08
C VAL A 180 11.75 -1.13 -8.57
N ILE A 181 10.76 -1.43 -7.74
CA ILE A 181 9.52 -2.09 -8.16
C ILE A 181 8.42 -1.03 -8.18
N PHE A 182 7.50 -1.13 -9.13
CA PHE A 182 6.43 -0.16 -9.33
C PHE A 182 5.20 -0.82 -9.96
N THR A 183 4.08 -0.12 -9.90
CA THR A 183 2.80 -0.52 -10.49
C THR A 183 2.62 0.19 -11.82
N SER A 184 2.22 -0.52 -12.88
CA SER A 184 2.03 0.08 -14.20
C SER A 184 0.89 -0.53 -15.00
N MET A 185 0.22 0.32 -15.80
CA MET A 185 -0.81 -0.08 -16.76
C MET A 185 -0.31 -0.39 -18.17
N ARG A 186 1.01 -0.42 -18.37
CA ARG A 186 1.62 -0.43 -19.71
C ARG A 186 1.18 -1.56 -20.63
N ASP A 187 0.76 -2.68 -20.06
CA ASP A 187 0.29 -3.85 -20.82
C ASP A 187 -1.25 -4.02 -20.77
N GLY A 188 -1.97 -2.95 -20.47
CA GLY A 188 -3.44 -2.91 -20.51
C GLY A 188 -4.14 -3.34 -19.21
N ASP A 189 -3.38 -3.74 -18.19
CA ASP A 189 -3.87 -4.11 -16.86
C ASP A 189 -2.92 -3.58 -15.77
N ILE A 190 -3.34 -3.63 -14.50
CA ILE A 190 -2.55 -3.13 -13.37
C ILE A 190 -1.60 -4.23 -12.88
N ASP A 191 -0.34 -4.17 -13.30
CA ASP A 191 0.67 -5.16 -12.92
C ASP A 191 1.89 -4.54 -12.22
N LEU A 192 2.69 -5.41 -11.60
CA LEU A 192 3.99 -5.05 -11.04
C LEU A 192 5.11 -5.17 -12.06
N TYR A 193 6.03 -4.21 -12.02
CA TYR A 193 7.22 -4.14 -12.86
C TYR A 193 8.44 -3.77 -12.02
N GLU A 194 9.61 -4.23 -12.44
CA GLU A 194 10.90 -3.82 -11.88
C GLU A 194 11.71 -3.09 -12.96
N MET A 195 12.49 -2.09 -12.57
CA MET A 195 13.48 -1.44 -13.43
C MET A 195 14.71 -0.98 -12.66
N ASP A 196 15.78 -0.64 -13.38
CA ASP A 196 16.96 -0.01 -12.79
C ASP A 196 16.69 1.47 -12.48
N TYR A 197 17.48 2.07 -11.57
CA TYR A 197 17.36 3.49 -11.20
C TYR A 197 17.47 4.48 -12.37
N ASN A 198 17.98 4.06 -13.52
CA ASN A 198 18.10 4.88 -14.72
C ASN A 198 16.90 4.75 -15.68
N GLY A 199 15.92 3.89 -15.37
CA GLY A 199 14.73 3.60 -16.19
C GLY A 199 14.90 2.43 -17.16
N ASN A 200 16.09 1.83 -17.24
CA ASN A 200 16.36 0.71 -18.15
C ASN A 200 15.98 -0.64 -17.53
N ASN A 201 16.08 -1.69 -18.35
CA ASN A 201 15.87 -3.10 -17.94
C ASN A 201 14.52 -3.34 -17.27
N VAL A 202 13.48 -2.70 -17.80
CA VAL A 202 12.11 -2.91 -17.32
C VAL A 202 11.69 -4.35 -17.53
N LYS A 203 11.21 -5.00 -16.47
CA LYS A 203 10.70 -6.37 -16.48
C LYS A 203 9.35 -6.42 -15.79
N ARG A 204 8.36 -7.06 -16.43
CA ARG A 204 7.07 -7.37 -15.81
C ARG A 204 7.22 -8.53 -14.81
N ILE A 205 6.60 -8.41 -13.65
CA ILE A 205 6.70 -9.36 -12.53
C ILE A 205 5.39 -10.14 -12.34
N THR A 206 4.23 -9.50 -12.47
CA THR A 206 2.92 -10.15 -12.40
C THR A 206 2.22 -10.11 -13.75
N THR A 207 1.35 -11.09 -14.02
CA THR A 207 0.63 -11.21 -15.30
C THR A 207 -0.81 -11.73 -15.13
N GLU A 208 -1.28 -11.87 -13.90
CA GLU A 208 -2.63 -12.39 -13.65
C GLU A 208 -3.61 -11.24 -13.80
N PHE A 209 -4.68 -11.46 -14.57
CA PHE A 209 -5.64 -10.41 -14.87
C PHE A 209 -6.34 -9.92 -13.59
N GLY A 210 -6.30 -8.62 -13.34
CA GLY A 210 -6.82 -7.98 -12.14
C GLY A 210 -5.93 -6.86 -11.65
N TYR A 211 -6.03 -6.56 -10.36
CA TYR A 211 -5.23 -5.54 -9.71
C TYR A 211 -4.03 -6.19 -9.02
N ASP A 212 -2.81 -5.77 -9.36
CA ASP A 212 -1.59 -5.96 -8.55
C ASP A 212 -0.92 -4.61 -8.27
N GLY A 213 -0.81 -4.18 -7.01
CA GLY A 213 -0.21 -2.87 -6.74
C GLY A 213 0.45 -2.67 -5.37
N GLY A 214 1.32 -1.65 -5.33
CA GLY A 214 2.10 -1.19 -4.17
C GLY A 214 2.91 -2.28 -3.52
N ALA A 215 3.83 -2.81 -4.31
CA ALA A 215 4.73 -3.86 -3.87
C ALA A 215 5.90 -3.31 -3.06
N PHE A 216 6.35 -4.08 -2.08
CA PHE A 216 7.55 -3.83 -1.29
C PHE A 216 8.49 -5.03 -1.33
N TYR A 217 9.78 -4.77 -1.42
CA TYR A 217 10.80 -5.79 -1.23
C TYR A 217 10.92 -6.18 0.24
N SER A 218 11.14 -7.48 0.47
CA SER A 218 11.60 -8.00 1.76
C SER A 218 12.94 -7.39 2.18
N PRO A 219 13.31 -7.39 3.48
CA PRO A 219 14.54 -6.75 3.96
C PRO A 219 15.83 -7.28 3.29
N ASN A 220 15.81 -8.52 2.81
CA ASN A 220 16.94 -9.13 2.09
C ASN A 220 16.83 -9.01 0.55
N GLY A 221 15.75 -8.41 0.03
CA GLY A 221 15.52 -8.19 -1.40
C GLY A 221 15.06 -9.41 -2.20
N LYS A 222 14.93 -10.59 -1.58
CA LYS A 222 14.68 -11.84 -2.32
C LYS A 222 13.20 -12.10 -2.61
N ASN A 223 12.32 -11.55 -1.78
CA ASN A 223 10.87 -11.68 -1.89
C ASN A 223 10.22 -10.31 -2.03
N ILE A 224 9.00 -10.30 -2.55
CA ILE A 224 8.13 -9.13 -2.64
C ILE A 224 6.81 -9.43 -1.93
N VAL A 225 6.19 -8.38 -1.37
CA VAL A 225 4.82 -8.39 -0.86
C VAL A 225 4.02 -7.34 -1.61
N TRP A 226 2.75 -7.59 -1.90
CA TRP A 226 1.87 -6.60 -2.52
C TRP A 226 0.42 -6.91 -2.17
N ARG A 227 -0.50 -6.02 -2.57
CA ARG A 227 -1.93 -6.27 -2.47
C ARG A 227 -2.49 -6.56 -3.86
N ALA A 228 -3.42 -7.50 -3.94
CA ALA A 228 -4.04 -7.87 -5.20
C ALA A 228 -5.52 -8.24 -5.08
N TRP A 229 -6.20 -8.13 -6.21
CA TRP A 229 -7.55 -8.62 -6.42
C TRP A 229 -7.68 -9.17 -7.84
N TYR A 230 -8.18 -10.40 -7.95
CA TYR A 230 -8.37 -11.06 -9.24
C TYR A 230 -9.85 -11.39 -9.42
N PRO A 231 -10.52 -10.90 -10.48
CA PRO A 231 -11.92 -11.21 -10.74
C PRO A 231 -12.12 -12.72 -10.98
N GLN A 232 -13.21 -13.27 -10.45
CA GLN A 232 -13.50 -14.71 -10.41
C GLN A 232 -14.61 -15.14 -11.39
N ASN A 233 -15.36 -14.17 -11.95
CA ASN A 233 -16.49 -14.43 -12.84
C ASN A 233 -16.59 -13.36 -13.94
N GLU A 234 -17.41 -13.63 -14.96
CA GLU A 234 -17.58 -12.75 -16.13
C GLU A 234 -18.04 -11.33 -15.75
N GLU A 235 -18.95 -11.19 -14.78
CA GLU A 235 -19.42 -9.88 -14.33
C GLU A 235 -18.28 -9.04 -13.72
N GLU A 236 -17.44 -9.65 -12.89
CA GLU A 236 -16.28 -8.98 -12.29
C GLU A 236 -15.23 -8.61 -13.35
N ILE A 237 -15.00 -9.46 -14.35
CA ILE A 237 -14.08 -9.20 -15.46
C ILE A 237 -14.57 -8.02 -16.31
N GLU A 238 -15.85 -7.99 -16.66
CA GLU A 238 -16.45 -6.89 -17.42
C GLU A 238 -16.38 -5.57 -16.64
N LYS A 239 -16.71 -5.62 -15.35
CA LYS A 239 -16.63 -4.46 -14.46
C LYS A 239 -15.20 -3.94 -14.33
N TRP A 240 -14.22 -4.81 -14.11
CA TRP A 240 -12.81 -4.42 -14.04
C TRP A 240 -12.35 -3.75 -15.34
N SER A 241 -12.65 -4.37 -16.47
CA SER A 241 -12.31 -3.84 -17.80
C SER A 241 -12.92 -2.46 -18.06
N LEU A 242 -14.18 -2.26 -17.65
CA LEU A 242 -14.86 -0.97 -17.77
C LEU A 242 -14.24 0.09 -16.85
N ASN A 243 -13.87 -0.28 -15.63
CA ASN A 243 -13.23 0.61 -14.67
C ASN A 243 -11.86 1.10 -15.18
N LEU A 244 -11.04 0.18 -15.70
CA LEU A 244 -9.77 0.53 -16.34
C LEU A 244 -9.94 1.48 -17.52
N LYS A 245 -10.94 1.21 -18.39
CA LYS A 245 -11.27 2.09 -19.53
C LYS A 245 -11.68 3.50 -19.06
N ASN A 246 -12.37 3.60 -17.93
CA ASN A 246 -12.76 4.87 -17.32
C ASN A 246 -11.69 5.46 -16.40
N ARG A 247 -10.51 4.81 -16.31
CA ARG A 247 -9.35 5.26 -15.52
C ARG A 247 -9.63 5.41 -14.04
N TYR A 248 -10.25 4.41 -13.41
CA TYR A 248 -10.34 4.34 -11.96
C TYR A 248 -10.37 2.90 -11.44
N ILE A 249 -10.11 2.75 -10.14
CA ILE A 249 -10.30 1.51 -9.39
C ILE A 249 -11.45 1.71 -8.41
N ASP A 250 -12.37 0.75 -8.35
CA ASP A 250 -13.42 0.70 -7.33
C ASP A 250 -12.88 0.11 -6.03
N ALA A 251 -13.56 0.38 -4.92
CA ALA A 251 -13.37 -0.42 -3.71
C ALA A 251 -13.66 -1.91 -4.02
N VAL A 252 -12.62 -2.74 -3.92
CA VAL A 252 -12.65 -4.20 -4.03
C VAL A 252 -12.02 -4.83 -2.79
N PRO A 253 -12.36 -6.08 -2.45
CA PRO A 253 -11.54 -6.86 -1.52
C PRO A 253 -10.12 -6.91 -2.06
N LEU A 254 -9.13 -6.64 -1.21
CA LEU A 254 -7.72 -6.71 -1.58
C LEU A 254 -7.06 -7.67 -0.63
N ASP A 255 -6.31 -8.62 -1.16
CA ASP A 255 -5.57 -9.57 -0.35
C ASP A 255 -4.08 -9.32 -0.43
N ILE A 256 -3.38 -9.67 0.64
CA ILE A 256 -1.92 -9.58 0.69
C ILE A 256 -1.33 -10.84 0.08
N TYR A 257 -0.41 -10.67 -0.87
CA TYR A 257 0.34 -11.74 -1.50
C TYR A 257 1.83 -11.57 -1.25
N VAL A 258 2.55 -12.69 -1.22
CA VAL A 258 4.01 -12.75 -1.17
C VAL A 258 4.52 -13.67 -2.27
N ALA A 259 5.66 -13.34 -2.87
CA ALA A 259 6.33 -14.17 -3.87
C ALA A 259 7.84 -13.96 -3.82
N LYS A 260 8.59 -14.79 -4.54
CA LYS A 260 9.96 -14.45 -4.92
C LYS A 260 9.95 -13.17 -5.76
N ARG A 261 11.05 -12.44 -5.73
CA ARG A 261 11.22 -11.17 -6.46
C ARG A 261 10.95 -11.28 -7.97
N ASP A 262 11.14 -12.46 -8.56
CA ASP A 262 10.84 -12.71 -9.98
C ASP A 262 9.37 -13.01 -10.28
N GLY A 263 8.50 -12.99 -9.28
CA GLY A 263 7.06 -13.30 -9.36
C GLY A 263 6.72 -14.77 -9.13
N SER A 264 7.73 -15.66 -9.05
CA SER A 264 7.50 -17.09 -8.83
C SER A 264 7.16 -17.40 -7.37
N ASN A 265 6.57 -18.58 -7.12
CA ASN A 265 6.15 -19.04 -5.80
C ASN A 265 5.19 -18.07 -5.10
N LYS A 266 4.21 -17.55 -5.84
CA LYS A 266 3.16 -16.69 -5.31
C LYS A 266 2.33 -17.42 -4.24
N LYS A 267 2.15 -16.77 -3.09
CA LYS A 267 1.34 -17.23 -1.95
C LYS A 267 0.41 -16.12 -1.50
N ARG A 268 -0.87 -16.45 -1.32
CA ARG A 268 -1.87 -15.57 -0.71
C ARG A 268 -1.76 -15.66 0.82
N LEU A 269 -1.68 -14.53 1.51
CA LEU A 269 -1.57 -14.44 2.97
C LEU A 269 -2.92 -14.14 3.65
N THR A 270 -3.83 -13.44 2.98
CA THR A 270 -5.17 -13.10 3.50
C THR A 270 -6.26 -13.63 2.57
N SER A 271 -7.42 -13.98 3.13
CA SER A 271 -8.62 -14.35 2.36
C SER A 271 -9.87 -14.08 3.21
N ASN A 272 -9.97 -12.87 3.74
CA ASN A 272 -10.97 -12.46 4.73
C ASN A 272 -12.13 -11.64 4.13
N GLY A 273 -12.14 -11.42 2.82
CA GLY A 273 -13.16 -10.59 2.15
C GLY A 273 -13.05 -9.10 2.43
N ALA A 274 -12.04 -8.68 3.18
CA ALA A 274 -11.75 -7.30 3.52
C ALA A 274 -10.88 -6.65 2.44
N THR A 275 -10.74 -5.33 2.51
CA THR A 275 -9.71 -4.59 1.81
C THR A 275 -8.47 -4.54 2.71
N ASN A 276 -7.45 -5.33 2.37
CA ASN A 276 -6.15 -5.32 3.04
C ASN A 276 -5.18 -4.45 2.22
N TRP A 277 -4.63 -3.39 2.82
CA TRP A 277 -3.92 -2.32 2.11
C TRP A 277 -2.53 -2.03 2.71
N ALA A 278 -1.70 -1.35 1.92
CA ALA A 278 -0.35 -0.87 2.22
C ALA A 278 0.52 -1.87 3.01
N PRO A 279 0.82 -3.05 2.44
CA PRO A 279 1.68 -4.01 3.11
C PRO A 279 3.12 -3.50 3.19
N SER A 280 3.77 -3.68 4.34
CA SER A 280 5.20 -3.44 4.53
C SER A 280 5.84 -4.58 5.30
N TRP A 281 7.11 -4.85 5.00
CA TRP A 281 7.86 -5.91 5.66
C TRP A 281 8.35 -5.48 7.03
N HIS A 282 8.09 -6.30 8.04
CA HIS A 282 8.81 -6.20 9.30
C HIS A 282 10.31 -6.51 9.09
N PRO A 283 11.24 -5.85 9.81
CA PRO A 283 12.69 -6.07 9.63
C PRO A 283 13.17 -7.51 9.86
N ASP A 284 12.39 -8.33 10.57
CA ASP A 284 12.70 -9.74 10.77
C ASP A 284 12.48 -10.62 9.52
N GLY A 285 11.90 -10.07 8.45
CA GLY A 285 11.70 -10.75 7.17
C GLY A 285 10.71 -11.90 7.20
N SER A 286 9.96 -12.07 8.29
CA SER A 286 8.97 -13.15 8.48
C SER A 286 7.56 -12.65 8.76
N HIS A 287 7.40 -11.33 8.96
CA HIS A 287 6.11 -10.70 9.19
C HIS A 287 5.84 -9.56 8.22
N ILE A 288 4.56 -9.37 7.88
CA ILE A 288 4.04 -8.26 7.09
C ILE A 288 3.10 -7.45 7.95
N ILE A 289 3.28 -6.14 7.99
CA ILE A 289 2.35 -5.18 8.58
C ILE A 289 1.48 -4.63 7.45
N PHE A 290 0.19 -4.48 7.66
CA PHE A 290 -0.75 -3.95 6.68
C PHE A 290 -1.95 -3.33 7.40
N SER A 291 -2.76 -2.56 6.69
CA SER A 291 -4.03 -2.06 7.21
C SER A 291 -5.20 -2.87 6.66
N SER A 292 -6.27 -3.01 7.44
CA SER A 292 -7.45 -3.75 7.01
C SER A 292 -8.73 -3.24 7.66
N ASN A 293 -9.83 -3.31 6.91
CA ASN A 293 -11.18 -3.09 7.42
C ASN A 293 -11.89 -4.40 7.85
N MET A 294 -11.15 -5.49 8.06
CA MET A 294 -11.75 -6.79 8.42
C MET A 294 -12.56 -6.79 9.72
N ASP A 295 -12.24 -5.86 10.64
CA ASP A 295 -12.93 -5.68 11.92
C ASP A 295 -13.76 -4.37 11.95
N ASP A 296 -14.18 -3.84 10.80
CA ASP A 296 -15.08 -2.69 10.75
C ASP A 296 -16.52 -3.11 11.03
N TRP A 297 -16.85 -3.22 12.32
CA TRP A 297 -18.18 -3.63 12.79
C TRP A 297 -19.21 -2.49 12.80
N ARG A 298 -18.87 -1.31 12.28
CA ARG A 298 -19.69 -0.11 12.43
C ARG A 298 -20.83 -0.09 11.42
N GLU A 299 -22.05 0.15 11.90
CA GLU A 299 -23.24 0.29 11.04
C GLU A 299 -23.24 1.59 10.22
N ASP A 300 -22.50 2.61 10.67
CA ASP A 300 -22.45 3.94 10.06
C ASP A 300 -21.31 4.12 9.05
N TYR A 301 -20.66 3.04 8.60
CA TYR A 301 -19.57 3.08 7.62
C TYR A 301 -19.94 3.85 6.33
N ASN A 302 -21.21 3.85 5.93
CA ASN A 302 -21.69 4.61 4.76
C ASN A 302 -21.66 6.13 4.95
N ALA A 303 -21.54 6.63 6.19
CA ALA A 303 -21.47 8.06 6.50
C ALA A 303 -20.01 8.56 6.58
N PHE A 304 -19.08 7.71 7.05
CA PHE A 304 -17.71 8.12 7.37
C PHE A 304 -16.61 7.30 6.67
N GLY A 305 -16.98 6.33 5.83
CA GLY A 305 -16.06 5.38 5.22
C GLY A 305 -15.72 4.20 6.14
N SER A 306 -15.01 3.21 5.60
CA SER A 306 -14.60 2.05 6.37
C SER A 306 -13.56 2.41 7.44
N ASN A 307 -13.66 1.82 8.62
CA ASN A 307 -12.60 1.86 9.62
C ASN A 307 -11.47 0.91 9.21
N PHE A 308 -10.24 1.39 9.21
CA PHE A 308 -9.06 0.57 8.97
C PHE A 308 -8.22 0.53 10.22
N GLU A 309 -7.64 -0.63 10.49
CA GLU A 309 -6.74 -0.87 11.61
C GLU A 309 -5.47 -1.53 11.11
N LEU A 310 -4.38 -1.41 11.86
CA LEU A 310 -3.12 -2.04 11.54
C LEU A 310 -3.09 -3.47 12.07
N TYR A 311 -2.57 -4.38 11.25
CA TYR A 311 -2.38 -5.79 11.58
C TYR A 311 -0.98 -6.22 11.18
N ILE A 312 -0.49 -7.26 11.85
CA ILE A 312 0.74 -7.96 11.49
C ILE A 312 0.45 -9.44 11.31
N ILE A 313 0.95 -10.02 10.21
CA ILE A 313 0.77 -11.44 9.88
C ILE A 313 2.12 -12.13 9.69
N ASN A 314 2.27 -13.33 10.22
CA ASN A 314 3.41 -14.19 9.94
C ASN A 314 3.25 -14.88 8.59
N ILE A 315 4.24 -14.77 7.70
CA ILE A 315 4.12 -15.30 6.32
C ILE A 315 4.12 -16.82 6.24
N TYR A 316 4.63 -17.51 7.27
CA TYR A 316 4.74 -18.95 7.31
C TYR A 316 3.51 -19.59 7.96
N THR A 317 3.15 -19.12 9.16
CA THR A 317 2.07 -19.68 9.98
C THR A 317 0.72 -19.04 9.73
N LEU A 318 0.66 -17.90 9.01
CA LEU A 318 -0.53 -17.06 8.84
C LEU A 318 -1.12 -16.55 10.15
N LYS A 319 -0.38 -16.67 11.26
CA LYS A 319 -0.81 -16.10 12.55
C LYS A 319 -0.92 -14.58 12.40
N LEU A 320 -2.12 -14.07 12.68
CA LEU A 320 -2.49 -12.67 12.58
C LEU A 320 -2.57 -12.03 13.97
N THR A 321 -2.17 -10.77 14.09
CA THR A 321 -2.31 -9.97 15.31
C THR A 321 -2.71 -8.55 14.94
N ARG A 322 -3.75 -8.02 15.59
CA ARG A 322 -4.17 -6.62 15.46
C ARG A 322 -3.26 -5.74 16.33
N LEU A 323 -2.82 -4.61 15.78
CA LEU A 323 -1.86 -3.70 16.41
C LEU A 323 -2.51 -2.41 16.94
N THR A 324 -3.59 -1.96 16.31
CA THR A 324 -4.30 -0.74 16.70
C THR A 324 -5.77 -1.04 17.01
N HIS A 325 -6.32 -0.26 17.94
CA HIS A 325 -7.68 -0.43 18.46
C HIS A 325 -8.31 0.94 18.70
N ASN A 326 -8.86 1.55 17.66
CA ASN A 326 -9.61 2.79 17.77
C ASN A 326 -10.77 2.84 16.76
N ASP A 327 -11.62 3.85 16.90
CA ASP A 327 -12.82 4.06 16.09
C ASP A 327 -12.57 4.95 14.86
N THR A 328 -11.30 5.23 14.55
CA THR A 328 -10.87 6.05 13.43
C THR A 328 -9.90 5.30 12.51
N PHE A 329 -9.78 5.80 11.28
CA PHE A 329 -8.91 5.23 10.27
C PHE A 329 -7.44 5.20 10.74
N ASP A 330 -6.80 4.03 10.63
CA ASP A 330 -5.36 3.83 10.70
C ASP A 330 -4.87 3.06 9.46
N SER A 331 -3.89 3.61 8.74
CA SER A 331 -3.39 2.99 7.51
C SER A 331 -1.97 3.40 7.15
N PHE A 332 -1.53 2.98 5.96
CA PHE A 332 -0.22 3.25 5.36
C PHE A 332 0.97 2.94 6.29
N PRO A 333 1.02 1.75 6.91
CA PRO A 333 2.11 1.40 7.82
C PRO A 333 3.42 1.20 7.06
N VAL A 334 4.47 1.90 7.47
CA VAL A 334 5.84 1.64 7.02
C VAL A 334 6.74 1.52 8.23
N ILE A 335 7.52 0.43 8.30
CA ILE A 335 8.42 0.17 9.43
C ILE A 335 9.88 0.30 9.01
N SER A 336 10.67 0.96 9.85
CA SER A 336 12.10 1.13 9.67
C SER A 336 12.88 -0.10 10.17
N LYS A 337 14.16 -0.17 9.78
CA LYS A 337 15.12 -1.21 10.24
C LYS A 337 15.28 -1.30 11.77
N ASP A 338 15.00 -0.21 12.48
CA ASP A 338 15.07 -0.10 13.94
C ASP A 338 13.69 -0.15 14.62
N ARG A 339 12.69 -0.70 13.92
CA ARG A 339 11.33 -0.97 14.41
C ARG A 339 10.50 0.27 14.76
N LYS A 340 10.85 1.44 14.23
CA LYS A 340 9.95 2.60 14.23
C LYS A 340 8.88 2.38 13.16
N LEU A 341 7.62 2.43 13.56
CA LEU A 341 6.48 2.31 12.67
C LEU A 341 5.88 3.70 12.46
N ILE A 342 5.87 4.16 11.21
CA ILE A 342 5.03 5.30 10.79
C ILE A 342 3.74 4.79 10.19
N PHE A 343 2.67 5.54 10.41
CA PHE A 343 1.36 5.26 9.87
C PHE A 343 0.53 6.54 9.83
N SER A 344 -0.48 6.57 8.97
CA SER A 344 -1.48 7.64 8.91
C SER A 344 -2.67 7.30 9.79
N SER A 345 -3.22 8.28 10.48
CA SER A 345 -4.40 8.10 11.32
C SER A 345 -5.29 9.34 11.38
N ASN A 346 -6.59 9.13 11.54
CA ASN A 346 -7.57 10.19 11.79
C ASN A 346 -7.82 10.41 13.29
N ARG A 347 -7.03 9.80 14.17
CA ARG A 347 -7.09 10.10 15.61
C ARG A 347 -6.75 11.57 15.85
N ASN A 348 -7.43 12.17 16.82
CA ASN A 348 -7.32 13.60 17.17
C ASN A 348 -7.69 14.56 16.03
N ALA A 349 -8.36 14.09 14.98
CA ALA A 349 -8.79 14.94 13.87
C ALA A 349 -9.96 15.85 14.28
N GLU A 350 -9.90 17.12 13.87
CA GLU A 350 -10.99 18.08 14.02
C GLU A 350 -12.13 17.83 13.02
N ASN A 351 -11.83 17.11 11.93
CA ASN A 351 -12.81 16.67 10.94
C ASN A 351 -12.41 15.32 10.30
N PRO A 352 -13.35 14.55 9.73
CA PRO A 352 -13.08 13.21 9.20
C PRO A 352 -12.07 13.13 8.03
N ARG A 353 -11.63 14.25 7.44
CA ARG A 353 -10.66 14.31 6.34
C ARG A 353 -9.26 14.78 6.76
N GLN A 354 -9.05 14.99 8.06
CA GLN A 354 -7.75 15.38 8.58
C GLN A 354 -6.96 14.12 8.96
N THR A 355 -6.39 13.47 7.95
CA THR A 355 -5.48 12.33 8.15
C THR A 355 -4.12 12.85 8.59
N ASN A 356 -3.56 12.40 9.71
CA ASN A 356 -2.28 12.85 10.26
C ASN A 356 -1.25 11.71 10.30
N ILE A 357 0.04 12.06 10.29
CA ILE A 357 1.13 11.08 10.39
C ILE A 357 1.49 10.88 11.86
N PHE A 358 1.62 9.61 12.23
CA PHE A 358 2.06 9.16 13.54
C PHE A 358 3.31 8.30 13.42
N ILE A 359 4.10 8.26 14.49
CA ILE A 359 5.24 7.36 14.64
C ILE A 359 5.13 6.65 15.99
N GLY A 360 5.48 5.37 16.04
CA GLY A 360 5.57 4.58 17.27
C GLY A 360 6.68 3.52 17.17
N ILE A 361 6.80 2.69 18.20
CA ILE A 361 7.75 1.59 18.25
C ILE A 361 6.97 0.27 18.25
N LEU A 362 7.32 -0.63 17.33
CA LEU A 362 6.75 -1.98 17.28
C LEU A 362 7.69 -2.96 17.97
N ASP A 363 7.34 -3.37 19.18
CA ASP A 363 8.16 -4.24 20.03
C ASP A 363 7.91 -5.73 19.81
#